data_AF-A0A931U2M7-F1
#
_entry.id   AF-A0A931U2M7-F1
#
_cell.length_a   1.000
_cell.length_b   1.000
_cell.length_c   1.000
_cell.angle_alpha   90.00
_cell.angle_beta   90.00
_cell.angle_gamma   90.00
#
_symmetry.space_group_name_H-M   'P 1'
#
loop_
_entity.id
_entity.type
_entity.pdbx_description
1 polymer ?
#
loop_
_entity_poly.entity_id
_entity_poly.type
_entity_poly.pdbx_seq_one_letter_code
_entity_poly.pdbx_strand_id
1 'polypeptide(L)'
;MAHTADERYTALLGERGRLVLPAPLRRRLDLRPGDRLILVIEPEGGLRIVSAREQARRLRGLYRHLAPGRSLADELIAERRAEARREDDG
;
A
#
# COMPACT_ATOMS: atom_id res chain seq x y z
N MET A 1 -19.18 7.43 -14.76
CA MET A 1 -18.08 7.62 -13.78
C MET A 1 -18.72 7.93 -12.43
N ALA A 2 -18.65 7.01 -11.48
CA ALA A 2 -19.36 7.16 -10.21
C ALA A 2 -18.79 8.35 -9.41
N HIS A 3 -19.57 9.42 -9.26
CA HIS A 3 -19.37 10.39 -8.20
C HIS A 3 -19.57 9.64 -6.87
N THR A 4 -18.48 9.14 -6.30
CA THR A 4 -18.50 8.76 -4.89
C THR A 4 -18.58 10.07 -4.14
N ALA A 5 -19.66 10.29 -3.39
CA ALA A 5 -19.84 11.48 -2.58
C ALA A 5 -18.56 11.75 -1.76
N ASP A 6 -18.08 13.00 -1.81
CA ASP A 6 -16.91 13.44 -1.07
C ASP A 6 -17.23 13.38 0.43
N GLU A 7 -16.99 12.23 1.05
CA GLU A 7 -17.17 12.03 2.49
C GLU A 7 -16.10 12.83 3.23
N ARG A 8 -16.50 13.99 3.77
CA ARG A 8 -15.60 14.88 4.51
C ARG A 8 -15.63 14.55 5.98
N TYR A 9 -14.45 14.29 6.52
CA TYR A 9 -14.23 14.15 7.95
C TYR A 9 -13.32 15.28 8.42
N THR A 10 -13.71 15.96 9.50
CA THR A 10 -12.82 16.89 10.20
C THR A 10 -12.13 16.16 11.34
N ALA A 11 -10.86 16.45 11.54
CA ALA A 11 -10.08 15.97 12.67
C ALA A 11 -9.27 17.14 13.22
N LEU A 12 -9.19 17.23 14.55
CA LEU A 12 -8.32 18.20 15.20
C LEU A 12 -6.90 17.64 15.26
N LEU A 13 -5.92 18.51 15.04
CA LEU A 13 -4.52 18.19 15.28
C LEU A 13 -4.27 18.30 16.78
N GLY A 14 -4.10 17.15 17.42
CA GLY A 14 -3.76 17.08 18.83
C GLY A 14 -2.29 17.44 19.06
N GLU A 15 -1.91 17.43 20.34
CA GLU A 15 -0.54 17.70 20.75
C GLU A 15 0.48 16.80 20.03
N ARG A 16 1.64 17.39 19.72
CA ARG A 16 2.76 16.74 19.00
C ARG A 16 2.37 16.20 17.62
N GLY A 17 1.38 16.82 16.97
CA GLY A 17 0.99 16.48 15.59
C GLY A 17 0.16 15.20 15.47
N ARG A 18 -0.50 14.75 16.53
CA ARG A 18 -1.35 13.56 16.50
C ARG A 18 -2.69 13.85 15.83
N LEU A 19 -3.00 13.09 14.79
CA LEU A 19 -4.32 13.08 14.16
C LEU A 19 -5.12 11.86 14.63
N VAL A 20 -6.33 12.11 15.14
CA VAL A 20 -7.27 11.04 15.50
C VAL A 20 -8.15 10.75 14.28
N LEU A 21 -7.96 9.59 13.67
CA LEU A 21 -8.80 9.12 12.56
C LEU A 21 -10.19 8.74 13.09
N PRO A 22 -11.29 9.36 12.61
CA PRO A 22 -12.64 9.00 13.05
C PRO A 22 -12.97 7.52 12.81
N ALA A 23 -13.78 6.93 13.69
CA ALA A 23 -14.13 5.52 13.62
C ALA A 23 -14.76 5.08 12.28
N PRO A 24 -15.62 5.87 11.61
CA PRO A 24 -16.14 5.52 10.29
C PRO A 24 -15.04 5.42 9.23
N LEU A 25 -14.10 6.36 9.22
CA LEU A 25 -12.96 6.39 8.29
C LEU A 25 -12.06 5.17 8.46
N ARG A 26 -11.75 4.78 9.71
CA ARG A 26 -10.96 3.56 10.00
C ARG A 26 -11.62 2.30 9.46
N ARG A 27 -12.95 2.16 9.63
CA ARG A 27 -13.72 1.00 9.14
C ARG A 27 -13.76 0.94 7.62
N ARG A 28 -14.00 2.07 6.96
CA ARG A 28 -14.06 2.18 5.50
C ARG A 28 -12.75 1.77 4.83
N LEU A 29 -11.63 2.11 5.47
CA LEU A 29 -10.28 1.84 4.99
C LEU A 29 -9.67 0.53 5.52
N ASP A 30 -10.43 -0.27 6.29
CA ASP A 30 -9.97 -1.49 6.99
C ASP A 30 -8.65 -1.28 7.76
N LEU A 31 -8.52 -0.13 8.43
CA LEU A 31 -7.33 0.21 9.21
C LEU A 31 -7.38 -0.44 10.60
N ARG A 32 -6.28 -1.08 10.97
CA ARG A 32 -6.07 -1.75 12.24
C ARG A 32 -4.92 -1.10 13.03
N PRO A 33 -4.92 -1.18 14.37
CA PRO A 33 -3.77 -0.77 15.15
C PRO A 33 -2.49 -1.45 14.65
N GLY A 34 -1.43 -0.66 14.47
CA GLY A 34 -0.15 -1.14 13.91
C GLY A 34 -0.04 -1.04 12.39
N ASP A 35 -1.12 -0.73 11.66
CA ASP A 35 -1.04 -0.49 10.22
C ASP A 35 -0.16 0.73 9.91
N ARG A 36 0.75 0.54 8.95
CA ARG A 36 1.61 1.62 8.46
C ARG A 36 0.87 2.44 7.41
N LEU A 37 0.77 3.73 7.69
CA LEU A 37 0.25 4.74 6.77
C LEU A 37 1.41 5.49 6.12
N ILE A 38 1.22 5.83 4.85
CA ILE A 38 2.12 6.69 4.08
C ILE A 38 1.39 8.02 3.89
N LEU A 39 2.07 9.10 4.25
CA LEU A 39 1.59 10.47 4.06
C LEU A 39 2.27 11.01 2.79
N VAL A 40 1.46 11.50 1.86
CA VAL A 40 1.94 12.10 0.61
C VAL A 40 1.50 13.56 0.60
N ILE A 41 2.46 14.46 0.43
CA ILE A 41 2.19 15.87 0.16
C ILE A 41 1.95 16.01 -1.33
N GLU A 42 0.77 16.49 -1.69
CA GLU A 42 0.42 16.75 -3.08
C GLU A 42 0.88 18.17 -3.48
N PRO A 43 1.22 18.40 -4.76
CA PRO A 43 1.73 19.71 -5.22
C PRO A 43 0.81 20.88 -4.90
N GLU A 44 -0.49 20.60 -4.77
CA GLU A 44 -1.55 21.57 -4.57
C GLU A 44 -1.78 21.89 -3.07
N GLY A 45 -0.89 21.42 -2.20
CA GLY A 45 -0.98 21.63 -0.75
C GLY A 45 -1.89 20.63 -0.02
N GLY A 46 -2.36 19.60 -0.72
CA GLY A 46 -3.15 18.50 -0.15
C GLY A 46 -2.29 17.51 0.64
N LEU A 47 -2.87 16.93 1.70
CA LEU A 47 -2.30 15.77 2.38
C LEU A 47 -3.13 14.54 2.03
N ARG A 48 -2.51 13.57 1.35
CA ARG A 48 -3.12 12.29 1.06
C ARG A 48 -2.55 11.20 1.94
N ILE A 49 -3.42 10.47 2.63
CA ILE A 49 -3.06 9.33 3.47
C ILE A 49 -3.42 8.05 2.74
N VAL A 50 -2.48 7.11 2.66
CA VAL A 50 -2.69 5.80 2.03
C VAL A 50 -2.11 4.70 2.91
N SER A 51 -2.78 3.55 2.95
CA SER A 51 -2.20 2.39 3.63
C SER A 51 -1.07 1.80 2.78
N ALA A 52 -0.02 1.29 3.43
CA ALA A 52 1.07 0.61 2.72
C ALA A 52 0.55 -0.59 1.89
N ARG A 53 -0.48 -1.28 2.40
CA ARG A 53 -1.17 -2.36 1.70
C ARG A 53 -1.83 -1.88 0.41
N GLU A 54 -2.54 -0.76 0.46
CA GLU A 54 -3.19 -0.19 -0.73
C GLU A 54 -2.17 0.30 -1.76
N GLN A 55 -1.05 0.88 -1.31
CA GLN A 55 0.05 1.24 -2.22
C GLN A 55 0.68 0.01 -2.88
N ALA A 56 0.95 -1.05 -2.12
CA ALA A 56 1.41 -2.32 -2.67
C ALA A 56 0.41 -2.89 -3.68
N ARG A 57 -0.91 -2.80 -3.43
CA ARG A 57 -1.94 -3.22 -4.38
C ARG A 57 -1.95 -2.38 -5.66
N ARG A 58 -1.81 -1.05 -5.56
CA ARG A 58 -1.75 -0.16 -6.74
C ARG A 58 -0.49 -0.40 -7.58
N LEU A 59 0.64 -0.67 -6.94
CA LEU A 59 1.89 -1.00 -7.63
C LEU A 59 1.88 -2.44 -8.19
N ARG A 60 1.03 -3.32 -7.66
CA ARG A 60 0.93 -4.72 -8.11
C ARG A 60 0.41 -4.78 -9.54
N GLY A 61 1.28 -5.15 -10.46
CA GLY A 61 0.97 -5.26 -11.89
C GLY A 61 1.34 -4.03 -12.71
N LEU A 62 1.92 -2.99 -12.10
CA LEU A 62 2.45 -1.82 -12.82
C LEU A 62 3.43 -2.26 -13.93
N TYR A 63 4.26 -3.27 -13.63
CA TYR A 63 5.25 -3.84 -14.55
C TYR A 63 4.75 -5.05 -15.34
N ARG A 64 3.46 -5.41 -15.26
CA ARG A 64 2.92 -6.60 -15.97
C ARG A 64 3.08 -6.49 -17.49
N HIS A 65 3.13 -5.28 -18.03
CA HIS A 65 3.33 -5.02 -19.45
C HIS A 65 4.77 -5.36 -19.93
N LEU A 66 5.76 -5.41 -19.03
CA LEU A 66 7.15 -5.74 -19.39
C LEU A 66 7.36 -7.23 -19.66
N ALA A 67 6.47 -8.10 -19.15
CA ALA A 67 6.55 -9.54 -19.33
C ALA A 67 5.12 -10.16 -19.39
N PRO A 68 4.40 -9.97 -20.50
CA PRO A 68 3.06 -10.52 -20.66
C PRO A 68 3.08 -12.05 -20.59
N GLY A 69 2.17 -12.63 -19.81
CA GLY A 69 2.04 -14.09 -19.65
C GLY A 69 3.09 -14.75 -18.75
N ARG A 70 4.03 -13.98 -18.18
CA ARG A 70 5.08 -14.48 -17.28
C ARG A 70 5.03 -13.77 -15.93
N SER A 71 5.40 -14.49 -14.88
CA SER A 71 5.53 -13.91 -13.54
C SER A 71 7.01 -13.85 -13.19
N LEU A 72 7.64 -12.71 -13.49
CA LEU A 72 9.06 -12.48 -13.20
C LEU A 72 9.39 -12.68 -11.70
N ALA A 73 8.42 -12.42 -10.81
CA ALA A 73 8.58 -12.67 -9.39
C ALA A 73 8.64 -14.16 -9.07
N ASP A 74 7.78 -14.99 -9.68
CA ASP A 74 7.78 -16.43 -9.45
C ASP A 74 9.02 -17.10 -10.04
N GLU A 75 9.49 -16.62 -11.19
CA GLU A 75 10.74 -17.07 -11.82
C GLU A 75 11.95 -16.77 -10.92
N LEU A 76 12.07 -15.55 -10.40
CA LEU A 76 13.13 -15.17 -9.47
C LEU A 76 13.09 -16.01 -8.18
N ILE A 77 11.89 -16.27 -7.65
CA ILE A 77 11.72 -17.12 -6.46
C ILE A 77 12.13 -18.56 -6.76
N ALA A 78 11.78 -19.10 -7.93
CA ALA A 78 12.16 -20.44 -8.35
C ALA A 78 13.67 -20.58 -8.50
N GLU A 79 14.32 -19.60 -9.13
CA GLU A 79 15.78 -19.54 -9.27
C GLU A 79 16.48 -19.52 -7.90
N ARG A 80 16.03 -18.66 -6.97
CA ARG A 80 16.57 -18.58 -5.60
C ARG A 80 16.39 -19.89 -4.83
N ARG A 81 15.27 -20.58 -5.00
CA ARG A 81 15.04 -21.89 -4.36
C ARG A 81 15.92 -22.99 -4.96
N ALA A 82 16.18 -22.94 -6.27
CA ALA A 82 17.07 -23.89 -6.94
C ALA A 82 18.54 -23.63 -6.62
N GLU A 83 18.93 -22.37 -6.38
CA GLU A 83 20.24 -21.98 -5.85
C GLU A 83 20.42 -22.53 -4.43
N ALA A 84 19.49 -22.24 -3.50
CA ALA A 84 19.56 -22.73 -2.13
C ALA A 84 19.66 -24.26 -2.01
N ARG A 85 18.90 -25.01 -2.83
CA ARG A 85 18.99 -26.48 -2.87
C ARG A 85 20.36 -27.00 -3.33
N ARG A 86 21.03 -26.28 -4.23
CA ARG A 86 22.37 -26.65 -4.71
C ARG A 86 23.45 -26.34 -3.69
N GLU A 87 23.22 -25.35 -2.82
CA GLU A 87 24.11 -25.03 -1.71
C GLU A 87 23.92 -25.99 -0.52
N ASP A 88 22.70 -26.49 -0.26
CA ASP A 88 22.43 -27.47 0.80
C ASP A 88 22.89 -28.91 0.46
N ASP A 89 22.97 -29.26 -0.83
CA ASP A 89 23.41 -30.59 -1.32
C ASP A 89 24.94 -30.71 -1.53
N GLY A 90 25.72 -29.66 -1.24
CA GLY A 90 27.18 -29.62 -1.38
C GLY A 90 27.93 -29.57 -0.04
#